data_AF-A0ABD6ELR9-F1
#
_entry.id   AF-A0ABD6ELR9-F1
#
_cell.length_a   1.000
_cell.length_b   1.000
_cell.length_c   1.000
_cell.angle_alpha   90.00
_cell.angle_beta   90.00
_cell.angle_gamma   90.00
#
_symmetry.space_group_name_H-M   'P 1'
#
loop_
_entity.id
_entity.type
_entity.pdbx_description
1 polymer ?
#
loop_
_entity_poly.entity_id
_entity_poly.type
_entity_poly.pdbx_seq_one_letter_code
_entity_poly.pdbx_strand_id
1 'polypeptide(L)'
;MILFLNKKDLFAEKIKKTSIKIAFPEYKGPQTYEDSVAFIEQKFEGLNANPEKTIYMHQTCATDTNQVQMILDSVIDMIIQSNLQGCGLY
;
A
#
# COMPACT_ATOMS: atom_id res chain seq x y z
N MET A 1 8.17 5.87 -2.61
CA MET A 1 7.22 5.58 -3.70
C MET A 1 5.86 5.33 -3.07
N ILE A 2 4.78 5.89 -3.61
CA ILE A 2 3.44 5.73 -3.02
C ILE A 2 2.63 4.81 -3.94
N LEU A 3 2.03 3.77 -3.36
CA LEU A 3 1.26 2.77 -4.09
C LEU A 3 -0.18 2.76 -3.58
N PHE A 4 -1.09 3.24 -4.43
CA PHE A 4 -2.50 3.29 -4.11
C PHE A 4 -3.22 2.03 -4.59
N LEU A 5 -3.67 1.20 -3.65
CA LEU A 5 -4.61 0.13 -3.94
C LEU A 5 -6.03 0.68 -3.91
N ASN A 6 -6.45 1.23 -5.05
CA ASN A 6 -7.81 1.71 -5.24
C ASN A 6 -8.78 0.53 -5.41
N LYS A 7 -9.95 0.58 -4.75
CA LYS A 7 -11.00 -0.47 -4.70
C LYS A 7 -10.79 -1.60 -3.67
N LYS A 8 -10.37 -1.25 -2.45
CA LYS A 8 -10.40 -2.14 -1.27
C LYS A 8 -11.71 -2.95 -1.16
N ASP A 9 -12.85 -2.30 -1.32
CA ASP A 9 -14.18 -2.92 -1.14
C ASP A 9 -14.44 -4.00 -2.18
N LEU A 10 -14.17 -3.67 -3.44
CA LEU A 10 -14.33 -4.61 -4.54
C LEU A 10 -13.38 -5.80 -4.37
N PHE A 11 -12.18 -5.57 -3.85
CA PHE A 11 -11.23 -6.63 -3.53
C PHE A 11 -11.70 -7.50 -2.37
N ALA A 12 -12.23 -6.91 -1.30
CA ALA A 12 -12.78 -7.61 -0.14
C ALA A 12 -14.02 -8.46 -0.50
N GLU A 13 -14.84 -8.02 -1.44
CA GLU A 13 -15.95 -8.83 -1.96
C GLU A 13 -15.47 -9.93 -2.91
N LYS A 14 -14.51 -9.60 -3.78
CA LYS A 14 -13.97 -10.54 -4.76
C LYS A 14 -13.21 -11.68 -4.08
N ILE A 15 -12.48 -11.41 -3.00
CA ILE A 15 -11.74 -12.45 -2.29
C ILE A 15 -12.62 -13.47 -1.59
N LYS A 16 -13.88 -13.14 -1.28
CA LYS A 16 -14.86 -14.10 -0.76
C LYS A 16 -15.34 -15.07 -1.85
N LYS A 17 -15.42 -14.60 -3.09
CA LYS A 17 -15.93 -15.39 -4.24
C LYS A 17 -14.81 -16.04 -5.07
N THR A 18 -13.61 -15.48 -5.02
CA THR A 18 -12.52 -15.78 -5.94
C THR A 18 -11.20 -15.78 -5.20
N SER A 19 -10.45 -16.88 -5.29
CA SER A 19 -9.15 -17.00 -4.65
C SER A 19 -8.13 -16.06 -5.28
N ILE A 20 -7.31 -15.40 -4.45
CA ILE A 20 -6.16 -14.61 -4.92
C ILE A 20 -5.15 -15.45 -5.71
N LYS A 21 -5.16 -16.78 -5.52
CA LYS A 21 -4.34 -17.75 -6.25
C LYS A 21 -4.45 -17.66 -7.77
N ILE A 22 -5.57 -17.15 -8.29
CA ILE A 22 -5.77 -16.96 -9.73
C ILE A 22 -4.81 -15.90 -10.29
N ALA A 23 -4.54 -14.84 -9.52
CA ALA A 23 -3.58 -13.81 -9.88
C ALA A 23 -2.16 -14.16 -9.38
N PHE A 24 -2.07 -14.81 -8.22
CA PHE A 24 -0.81 -15.15 -7.56
C PHE A 24 -0.77 -16.64 -7.23
N PRO A 25 -0.41 -17.52 -8.19
CA PRO A 25 -0.40 -18.96 -7.97
C PRO A 25 0.56 -19.41 -6.86
N GLU A 26 1.57 -18.59 -6.56
CA GLU A 26 2.53 -18.79 -5.47
C GLU A 26 1.93 -18.53 -4.07
N TYR A 27 0.75 -17.91 -3.99
CA TYR A 27 0.11 -17.59 -2.72
C TYR A 27 -0.36 -18.87 -2.00
N LYS A 28 0.26 -19.15 -0.85
CA LYS A 28 -0.09 -20.29 0.02
C LYS A 28 -0.85 -19.89 1.29
N GLY A 29 -1.07 -18.59 1.50
CA GLY A 29 -1.77 -18.05 2.66
C GLY A 29 -3.28 -18.33 2.67
N PRO A 30 -3.96 -18.05 3.79
CA PRO A 30 -5.42 -18.09 3.90
C PRO A 30 -6.09 -17.10 2.93
N GLN A 31 -7.29 -17.41 2.45
CA GLN A 31 -8.07 -16.51 1.57
C GLN A 31 -8.79 -15.41 2.37
N THR A 32 -8.05 -14.73 3.24
CA THR A 32 -8.53 -13.58 4.02
C THR A 32 -8.03 -12.30 3.39
N TYR A 33 -8.83 -11.23 3.52
CA TYR A 33 -8.48 -9.92 2.99
C TYR A 33 -7.12 -9.44 3.53
N GLU A 34 -6.91 -9.56 4.84
CA GLU A 34 -5.69 -9.08 5.51
C GLU A 34 -4.43 -9.80 4.99
N ASP A 35 -4.45 -11.13 4.93
CA ASP A 35 -3.29 -11.93 4.51
C ASP A 35 -2.98 -11.72 3.01
N SER A 36 -4.03 -11.57 2.21
CA SER A 36 -3.90 -11.32 0.77
C SER A 36 -3.36 -9.93 0.47
N VAL A 37 -3.75 -8.92 1.24
CA VAL A 37 -3.14 -7.59 1.16
C VAL A 37 -1.68 -7.67 1.59
N ALA A 38 -1.38 -8.26 2.75
CA ALA A 38 -0.02 -8.34 3.26
C ALA A 38 0.92 -9.04 2.26
N PHE A 39 0.42 -10.06 1.56
CA PHE A 39 1.17 -10.70 0.50
C PHE A 39 1.40 -9.78 -0.72
N ILE A 40 0.39 -9.00 -1.11
CA ILE A 40 0.55 -8.01 -2.19
C ILE A 40 1.60 -6.96 -1.78
N GLU A 41 1.56 -6.46 -0.54
CA GLU A 41 2.57 -5.55 0.02
C GLU A 41 3.96 -6.12 -0.10
N GLN A 42 4.15 -7.32 0.43
CA GLN A 42 5.45 -7.99 0.42
C GLN A 42 5.95 -8.27 -1.01
N LYS A 43 5.05 -8.62 -1.94
CA LYS A 43 5.39 -8.85 -3.35
C LYS A 43 5.83 -7.55 -4.02
N PHE A 44 5.14 -6.43 -3.77
CA PHE A 44 5.52 -5.13 -4.31
C PHE A 44 6.80 -4.58 -3.67
N GLU A 45 7.00 -4.81 -2.38
CA GLU A 45 8.25 -4.49 -1.68
C GLU A 45 9.42 -5.30 -2.23
N GLY A 46 9.24 -6.60 -2.51
CA GLY A 46 10.25 -7.43 -3.14
C GLY A 46 10.55 -7.08 -4.61
N LEU A 47 9.62 -6.42 -5.30
CA LEU A 47 9.83 -5.86 -6.64
C LEU A 47 10.52 -4.49 -6.61
N ASN A 48 10.69 -3.90 -5.42
CA ASN A 48 11.40 -2.65 -5.27
C ASN A 48 12.89 -2.85 -5.51
N ALA A 49 13.38 -2.41 -6.66
CA ALA A 49 14.80 -2.46 -6.99
C ALA A 49 15.66 -1.49 -6.17
N ASN A 50 15.04 -0.53 -5.45
CA ASN A 50 15.74 0.55 -4.75
C ASN A 50 15.40 0.53 -3.25
N PRO A 51 16.26 -0.03 -2.38
CA PRO A 51 15.98 -0.14 -0.94
C PRO A 51 15.85 1.21 -0.22
N GLU A 52 16.43 2.28 -0.79
CA GLU A 52 16.28 3.65 -0.27
C GLU A 52 14.89 4.25 -0.56
N LYS A 53 14.10 3.67 -1.46
CA LYS A 53 12.75 4.13 -1.75
C LYS A 53 11.75 3.29 -0.95
N THR A 54 11.33 3.78 0.21
CA THR A 54 10.22 3.19 0.96
C THR A 54 8.95 3.17 0.10
N ILE A 55 8.33 1.99 -0.07
CA ILE A 55 7.02 1.86 -0.73
C ILE A 55 5.95 2.02 0.34
N TYR A 56 5.21 3.12 0.29
CA TYR A 56 4.05 3.35 1.14
C TYR A 56 2.82 2.80 0.43
N MET A 57 2.35 1.62 0.84
CA MET A 57 1.12 1.06 0.31
C MET A 57 -0.08 1.58 1.07
N HIS A 58 -1.03 2.18 0.36
CA HIS A 58 -2.27 2.68 0.95
C HIS A 58 -3.48 2.05 0.28
N GLN A 59 -4.35 1.49 1.09
CA GLN A 59 -5.63 0.95 0.66
C GLN A 59 -6.65 2.08 0.60
N THR A 60 -7.16 2.40 -0.58
CA THR A 60 -8.21 3.42 -0.74
C THR A 60 -9.54 2.77 -1.10
N CYS A 61 -10.59 3.20 -0.40
CA CYS A 61 -11.96 2.96 -0.81
C CYS A 61 -12.26 3.89 -1.99
N ALA A 62 -12.71 3.33 -3.13
CA ALA A 62 -12.84 4.09 -4.38
C ALA A 62 -13.87 5.23 -4.32
N THR A 63 -14.71 5.25 -3.29
CA THR A 63 -15.72 6.28 -3.00
C THR A 63 -15.25 7.32 -1.99
N ASP A 64 -14.13 7.11 -1.30
CA ASP A 64 -13.62 8.00 -0.25
C ASP A 64 -12.35 8.72 -0.72
N THR A 65 -12.52 9.63 -1.69
CA THR A 65 -11.45 10.48 -2.22
C THR A 65 -10.89 11.47 -1.19
N ASN A 66 -11.58 11.68 -0.06
CA ASN A 66 -11.09 12.51 1.05
C ASN A 66 -9.85 11.91 1.73
N GLN A 67 -9.72 10.57 1.78
CA GLN A 67 -8.54 9.95 2.38
C GLN A 67 -7.27 10.24 1.58
N VAL A 68 -7.36 10.36 0.25
CA VAL A 68 -6.19 10.59 -0.61
C VAL A 68 -5.52 11.92 -0.28
N GLN A 69 -6.29 12.98 0.01
CA GLN A 69 -5.72 14.27 0.39
C GLN A 69 -5.03 14.23 1.76
N MET A 70 -5.63 13.60 2.77
CA MET A 70 -5.00 13.44 4.08
C MET A 70 -3.69 12.63 4.01
N ILE A 71 -3.65 11.62 3.13
CA ILE A 71 -2.48 10.77 2.94
C ILE A 71 -1.36 11.55 2.23
N LEU A 72 -1.68 12.30 1.17
CA LEU A 72 -0.72 13.16 0.49
C LEU A 72 -0.12 14.18 1.47
N ASP A 73 -0.95 14.81 2.30
CA ASP A 73 -0.51 15.78 3.31
C ASP A 73 0.46 15.13 4.32
N SER A 74 0.13 13.94 4.83
CA SER A 74 0.96 13.20 5.78
C SER A 74 2.33 12.79 5.19
N VAL A 75 2.36 12.39 3.91
CA VAL A 75 3.62 12.03 3.24
C VAL A 75 4.46 13.27 2.93
N ILE A 76 3.82 14.39 2.55
CA ILE A 76 4.49 15.67 2.35
C ILE A 76 5.12 16.14 3.67
N ASP A 77 4.39 16.06 4.80
CA ASP A 77 4.91 16.42 6.12
C ASP A 77 6.13 15.56 6.50
N MET A 78 6.06 14.24 6.30
CA MET A 78 7.19 13.34 6.57
C MET A 78 8.42 13.67 5.71
N ILE A 79 8.23 14.01 4.43
CA ILE A 79 9.33 14.42 3.54
C ILE A 79 9.90 15.78 3.96
N ILE A 80 9.04 16.75 4.31
CA ILE A 80 9.46 18.06 4.81
C ILE A 80 10.24 17.91 6.10
N GLN A 81 9.76 17.09 7.04
CA GLN A 81 10.42 16.81 8.31
C GLN A 81 11.78 16.13 8.09
N SER A 82 11.86 15.18 7.15
CA SER A 82 13.12 14.51 6.80
C SER A 82 14.12 15.48 6.15
N ASN A 83 13.65 16.37 5.27
CA ASN A 83 14.49 17.44 4.71
C ASN A 83 14.93 18.47 5.76
N LEU A 84 14.06 18.82 6.73
CA LEU A 84 14.42 19.72 7.83
C LEU A 84 15.47 19.10 8.76
N GLN A 85 15.35 17.80 9.08
CA GLN A 85 16.37 17.07 9.85
C GLN A 85 17.71 17.02 9.10
N GLY A 86 17.68 16.80 7.78
CA GLY A 86 18.90 16.85 6.94
C GLY A 86 19.57 18.23 6.88
N CYS A 87 18.82 19.30 7.15
CA CYS A 87 19.33 20.68 7.17
C CYS A 87 19.87 21.11 8.56
N GLY A 88 19.77 20.26 9.58
CA GLY A 88 20.32 20.54 10.92
C GLY A 88 19.50 21.52 11.77
N LEU A 89 18.20 21.68 11.49
CA LEU A 89 17.30 22.58 12.23
C LEU A 89 16.59 21.90 13.43
N TYR A 90 17.26 20.97 14.10
CA TYR A 90 16.84 20.41 15.40
C TYR A 90 18.03 20.08 16.28
#